data_AF-A0A0J9VNX3-F1
#
_entry.id   AF-A0A0J9VNX3-F1
#
_cell.length_a   1.000
_cell.length_b   1.000
_cell.length_c   1.000
_cell.angle_alpha   90.00
_cell.angle_beta   90.00
_cell.angle_gamma   90.00
#
_symmetry.space_group_name_H-M   'P 1'
#
loop_
_entity.id
_entity.type
_entity.pdbx_description
1 polymer ?
#
loop_
_entity_poly.entity_id
_entity_poly.type
_entity_poly.pdbx_seq_one_letter_code
_entity_poly.pdbx_strand_id
1 'polypeptide(L)'
;MELNRLFPLPTAINAGPLLDTSFHALSSSSAIFSFEPHVKAPFDAIWRLFDHPRANAENASSLSAAYPKRGIFKIAAMNNATSDQKFTMDLSPARNGRIPETLREKLAGDGFNEVLDFFQDVNSTYVAKIMSIMHELIGADLSQVHKTGNLNYRLCDYNTDTADPTSDNGCGAHTDYGTFTIIFQDGTSGLEIEHAEQPGLWVPVPGDATVVLAGWCAVILSEGNIRATRH
;
A
#
# COMPACT_ATOMS: atom_id res chain seq x y z
N MET A 1 -22.32 5.21 6.95
CA MET A 1 -22.08 5.83 8.28
C MET A 1 -20.80 6.63 8.11
N GLU A 2 -20.92 7.96 8.00
CA GLU A 2 -19.82 8.84 7.56
C GLU A 2 -18.67 8.87 8.59
N LEU A 3 -17.43 8.80 8.09
CA LEU A 3 -16.16 9.00 8.83
C LEU A 3 -16.17 10.24 9.75
N ASN A 4 -17.01 11.23 9.45
CA ASN A 4 -17.18 12.48 10.19
C ASN A 4 -17.66 12.33 11.64
N ARG A 5 -18.09 11.14 12.09
CA ARG A 5 -18.55 10.93 13.48
C ARG A 5 -17.53 10.26 14.41
N LEU A 6 -16.45 9.68 13.88
CA LEU A 6 -15.43 8.99 14.69
C LEU A 6 -14.17 9.83 14.92
N PHE A 7 -13.99 10.90 14.16
CA PHE A 7 -12.89 11.85 14.31
C PHE A 7 -13.49 13.26 14.43
N PRO A 8 -13.02 14.11 15.36
CA PRO A 8 -13.41 15.53 15.35
C PRO A 8 -13.08 16.15 13.99
N LEU A 9 -13.95 17.06 13.52
CA LEU A 9 -13.78 17.78 12.25
C LEU A 9 -12.32 18.23 12.06
N PRO A 10 -11.64 17.85 10.96
CA PRO A 10 -10.24 18.19 10.76
C PRO A 10 -10.05 19.70 10.73
N THR A 11 -8.99 20.19 11.36
CA THR A 11 -8.46 21.52 11.03
C THR A 11 -8.02 21.45 9.57
N ALA A 12 -8.71 22.17 8.67
CA ALA A 12 -8.30 22.26 7.29
C ALA A 12 -6.86 22.80 7.23
N ILE A 13 -5.93 21.99 6.71
CA ILE A 13 -4.59 22.49 6.36
C ILE A 13 -4.81 23.30 5.09
N ASN A 14 -4.72 24.62 5.22
CA ASN A 14 -4.94 25.57 4.14
C ASN A 14 -3.73 25.54 3.20
N ALA A 15 -3.59 24.46 2.42
CA ALA A 15 -2.61 24.39 1.35
C ALA A 15 -3.12 25.27 0.19
N GLY A 16 -2.20 25.98 -0.47
CA GLY A 16 -2.51 26.96 -1.52
C GLY A 16 -3.25 26.40 -2.74
N PRO A 17 -3.42 27.20 -3.81
CA PRO A 17 -4.46 27.07 -4.85
C PRO A 17 -4.30 25.88 -5.84
N LEU A 18 -3.76 24.73 -5.41
CA LEU A 18 -3.52 23.52 -6.21
C LEU A 18 -4.31 22.29 -5.72
N LEU A 19 -5.34 22.48 -4.87
CA LEU A 19 -6.13 21.41 -4.26
C LEU A 19 -7.46 21.19 -5.01
N ASP A 20 -7.44 20.41 -6.09
CA ASP A 20 -8.67 19.80 -6.65
C ASP A 20 -8.97 18.41 -6.04
N THR A 21 -8.19 18.03 -5.02
CA THR A 21 -8.35 16.79 -4.23
C THR A 21 -8.24 17.17 -2.76
N SER A 22 -9.32 17.03 -1.99
CA SER A 22 -9.34 17.30 -0.56
C SER A 22 -8.70 16.14 0.21
N PHE A 23 -7.52 16.38 0.77
CA PHE A 23 -6.90 15.47 1.74
C PHE A 23 -7.47 15.76 3.13
N HIS A 24 -8.00 14.75 3.81
CA HIS A 24 -8.59 14.90 5.15
C HIS A 24 -7.69 14.27 6.21
N ALA A 25 -7.08 15.09 7.07
CA ALA A 25 -6.28 14.61 8.20
C ALA A 25 -7.17 13.91 9.23
N LEU A 26 -6.88 12.64 9.56
CA LEU A 26 -7.63 11.88 10.56
C LEU A 26 -7.06 12.02 11.98
N SER A 27 -5.83 12.52 12.13
CA SER A 27 -5.16 12.77 13.41
C SER A 27 -4.04 13.80 13.26
N SER A 28 -3.77 14.57 14.31
CA SER A 28 -2.64 15.51 14.39
C SER A 28 -1.30 14.84 14.69
N SER A 29 -1.32 13.61 15.23
CA SER A 29 -0.12 12.85 15.65
C SER A 29 0.21 11.66 14.74
N SER A 30 -0.78 11.16 14.00
CA SER A 30 -0.60 10.17 12.94
C SER A 30 -0.97 10.81 11.61
N ALA A 31 0.01 10.96 10.72
CA ALA A 31 -0.19 11.52 9.38
C ALA A 31 -0.94 10.51 8.51
N ILE A 32 -2.25 10.46 8.71
CA ILE A 32 -3.21 9.65 7.96
C ILE A 32 -4.12 10.61 7.20
N PHE A 33 -4.19 10.43 5.88
CA PHE A 33 -5.06 11.21 5.03
C PHE A 33 -5.87 10.30 4.11
N SER A 34 -7.15 10.55 3.96
CA SER A 34 -7.95 9.98 2.87
C SER A 34 -8.13 11.01 1.75
N PHE A 35 -8.28 10.51 0.52
CA PHE A 35 -8.62 11.32 -0.65
C PHE A 35 -9.37 10.47 -1.67
N GLU A 36 -10.14 11.13 -2.54
CA GLU A 36 -10.80 10.49 -3.68
C GLU A 36 -9.83 10.39 -4.86
N PRO A 37 -9.40 9.19 -5.28
CA PRO A 37 -8.44 9.07 -6.36
C PRO A 37 -9.11 9.16 -7.73
N HIS A 38 -8.52 9.98 -8.60
CA HIS A 38 -8.77 9.99 -10.04
C HIS A 38 -8.22 8.74 -10.75
N VAL A 39 -7.08 8.19 -10.30
CA VAL A 39 -6.51 6.93 -10.81
C VAL A 39 -7.23 5.76 -10.13
N LYS A 40 -7.78 4.84 -10.91
CA LYS A 40 -8.48 3.66 -10.38
C LYS A 40 -7.56 2.44 -10.38
N ALA A 41 -7.50 1.74 -9.25
CA ALA A 41 -6.76 0.51 -9.13
C ALA A 41 -7.40 -0.59 -10.00
N PRO A 42 -6.63 -1.32 -10.82
CA PRO A 42 -7.17 -2.29 -11.76
C PRO A 42 -7.36 -3.65 -11.06
N PHE A 43 -8.28 -3.74 -10.08
CA PHE A 43 -8.46 -4.96 -9.28
C PHE A 43 -8.74 -6.22 -10.10
N ASP A 44 -9.53 -6.11 -11.18
CA ASP A 44 -9.74 -7.23 -12.10
C ASP A 44 -8.44 -7.74 -12.74
N ALA A 45 -7.50 -6.84 -13.05
CA ALA A 45 -6.19 -7.21 -13.59
C ALA A 45 -5.29 -7.79 -12.50
N ILE A 46 -5.36 -7.27 -11.27
CA ILE A 46 -4.65 -7.81 -10.11
C ILE A 46 -5.09 -9.27 -9.85
N TRP A 47 -6.40 -9.55 -9.89
CA TRP A 47 -6.90 -10.92 -9.72
C TRP A 47 -6.41 -11.86 -10.81
N ARG A 48 -6.53 -11.49 -12.10
CA ARG A 48 -5.97 -12.28 -13.21
C ARG A 48 -4.47 -12.54 -13.03
N LEU A 49 -3.73 -11.55 -12.55
CA LEU A 49 -2.30 -11.67 -12.32
C LEU A 49 -1.97 -12.66 -11.21
N PHE A 50 -2.78 -12.74 -10.15
CA PHE A 50 -2.66 -13.76 -9.12
C PHE A 50 -3.08 -15.15 -9.60
N ASP A 51 -4.13 -15.25 -10.42
CA ASP A 51 -4.64 -16.53 -10.95
C ASP A 51 -3.59 -17.25 -11.81
N HIS A 52 -2.87 -16.51 -12.64
CA HIS A 52 -1.93 -17.09 -13.59
C HIS A 52 -0.80 -17.93 -12.96
N PRO A 53 0.04 -17.40 -12.05
CA PRO A 53 1.07 -18.22 -11.41
C PRO A 53 0.49 -19.25 -10.44
N ARG A 54 -0.73 -19.08 -9.91
CA ARG A 54 -1.40 -20.14 -9.15
C ARG A 54 -1.76 -21.34 -10.04
N ALA A 55 -2.20 -21.08 -11.27
CA ALA A 55 -2.48 -22.10 -12.27
C ALA A 55 -1.21 -22.64 -12.95
N ASN A 56 -0.07 -21.95 -12.84
CA ASN A 56 1.18 -22.31 -13.52
C ASN A 56 2.40 -22.26 -12.57
N ALA A 57 2.75 -23.42 -12.02
CA ALA A 57 3.86 -23.57 -11.06
C ALA A 57 5.24 -23.21 -11.63
N GLU A 58 5.47 -23.37 -12.93
CA GLU A 58 6.72 -22.98 -13.59
C GLU A 58 6.87 -21.45 -13.61
N ASN A 59 5.79 -20.74 -13.95
CA ASN A 59 5.77 -19.28 -13.94
C ASN A 59 5.89 -18.74 -12.50
N ALA A 60 5.22 -19.35 -11.51
CA ALA A 60 5.37 -19.01 -10.09
C ALA A 60 6.82 -19.17 -9.59
N SER A 61 7.45 -20.29 -9.94
CA SER A 61 8.85 -20.57 -9.59
C SER A 61 9.79 -19.57 -10.26
N SER A 62 9.51 -19.21 -11.52
CA SER A 62 10.31 -18.24 -12.28
C SER A 62 10.17 -16.81 -11.73
N LEU A 63 8.97 -16.39 -11.30
CA LEU A 63 8.76 -15.13 -10.57
C LEU A 63 9.54 -15.10 -9.25
N SER A 64 9.54 -16.20 -8.51
CA SER A 64 10.29 -16.32 -7.26
C SER A 64 11.80 -16.24 -7.50
N ALA A 65 12.29 -16.92 -8.54
CA ALA A 65 13.70 -16.96 -8.93
C ALA A 65 14.22 -15.63 -9.50
N ALA A 66 13.36 -14.82 -10.12
CA ALA A 66 13.72 -13.49 -10.62
C ALA A 66 14.21 -12.55 -9.49
N TYR A 67 13.83 -12.81 -8.23
CA TYR A 67 14.29 -12.05 -7.08
C TYR A 67 14.61 -12.92 -5.84
N PRO A 68 15.74 -13.65 -5.80
CA PRO A 68 15.96 -14.74 -4.85
C PRO A 68 15.90 -14.37 -3.36
N LYS A 69 16.27 -13.13 -2.99
CA LYS A 69 16.36 -12.74 -1.57
C LYS A 69 14.98 -12.65 -0.88
N ARG A 70 13.91 -12.37 -1.62
CA ARG A 70 12.54 -12.19 -1.07
C ARG A 70 11.40 -12.62 -2.00
N GLY A 71 11.69 -13.18 -3.17
CA GLY A 71 10.71 -13.51 -4.20
C GLY A 71 9.97 -12.29 -4.76
N ILE A 72 9.24 -12.51 -5.85
CA ILE A 72 8.20 -11.60 -6.34
C ILE A 72 6.85 -12.11 -5.86
N PHE A 73 6.49 -13.33 -6.24
CA PHE A 73 5.25 -13.99 -5.82
C PHE A 73 5.47 -14.82 -4.56
N LYS A 74 4.66 -14.58 -3.53
CA LYS A 74 4.79 -15.21 -2.21
C LYS A 74 3.50 -15.96 -1.87
N ILE A 75 3.68 -17.24 -1.57
CA ILE A 75 2.61 -18.18 -1.22
C ILE A 75 2.87 -18.91 0.10
N ALA A 76 3.66 -18.29 0.99
CA ALA A 76 4.02 -18.89 2.27
C ALA A 76 2.79 -19.25 3.12
N ALA A 77 1.70 -18.50 2.97
CA ALA A 77 0.41 -18.76 3.62
C ALA A 77 -0.15 -20.17 3.34
N MET A 78 0.22 -20.82 2.22
CA MET A 78 -0.23 -22.18 1.90
C MET A 78 0.39 -23.26 2.80
N ASN A 79 1.51 -22.98 3.46
CA ASN A 79 2.28 -24.00 4.18
C ASN A 79 2.84 -23.53 5.52
N ASN A 80 2.68 -22.26 5.88
CA ASN A 80 3.13 -21.69 7.14
C ASN A 80 1.97 -21.02 7.88
N ALA A 81 1.42 -21.73 8.86
CA ALA A 81 0.33 -21.24 9.72
C ALA A 81 0.69 -19.99 10.56
N THR A 82 1.97 -19.61 10.63
CA THR A 82 2.41 -18.39 11.33
C THR A 82 2.55 -17.18 10.40
N SER A 83 2.36 -17.35 9.09
CA SER A 83 2.40 -16.24 8.13
C SER A 83 1.04 -15.56 8.00
N ASP A 84 1.06 -14.30 7.52
CA ASP A 84 -0.17 -13.59 7.15
C ASP A 84 -1.00 -14.42 6.17
N GLN A 85 -2.32 -14.42 6.35
CA GLN A 85 -3.30 -15.16 5.55
C GLN A 85 -3.60 -14.41 4.25
N LYS A 86 -2.56 -14.30 3.41
CA LYS A 86 -2.64 -13.62 2.12
C LYS A 86 -1.59 -14.14 1.16
N PHE A 87 -1.89 -14.03 -0.13
CA PHE A 87 -0.87 -14.02 -1.16
C PHE A 87 -0.32 -12.61 -1.35
N THR A 88 0.92 -12.52 -1.82
CA THR A 88 1.54 -11.23 -2.08
C THR A 88 2.37 -11.27 -3.35
N MET A 89 2.29 -10.21 -4.15
CA MET A 89 3.27 -9.90 -5.18
C MET A 89 3.97 -8.59 -4.84
N ASP A 90 5.29 -8.66 -4.61
CA ASP A 90 6.12 -7.48 -4.45
C ASP A 90 6.73 -7.10 -5.80
N LEU A 91 6.45 -5.89 -6.27
CA LEU A 91 7.03 -5.29 -7.47
C LEU A 91 7.82 -4.03 -7.11
N SER A 92 8.68 -3.61 -8.02
CA SER A 92 9.42 -2.34 -7.97
C SER A 92 10.18 -2.19 -9.29
N PRO A 93 10.68 -1.00 -9.66
CA PRO A 93 11.53 -0.87 -10.85
C PRO A 93 12.68 -1.89 -10.87
N ALA A 94 13.31 -2.14 -9.72
CA ALA A 94 14.40 -3.11 -9.58
C ALA A 94 13.96 -4.58 -9.70
N ARG A 95 12.77 -4.95 -9.19
CA ARG A 95 12.24 -6.31 -9.34
C ARG A 95 11.76 -6.55 -10.77
N ASN A 96 11.05 -5.58 -11.34
CA ASN A 96 10.51 -5.64 -12.70
C ASN A 96 11.63 -5.82 -13.74
N GLY A 97 12.74 -5.11 -13.57
CA GLY A 97 13.92 -5.26 -14.44
C GLY A 97 14.65 -6.61 -14.34
N ARG A 98 14.25 -7.49 -13.42
CA ARG A 98 14.80 -8.85 -13.27
C ARG A 98 13.85 -9.95 -13.74
N ILE A 99 12.59 -9.61 -14.06
CA ILE A 99 11.64 -10.58 -14.60
C ILE A 99 12.06 -10.89 -16.05
N PRO A 100 12.31 -12.16 -16.42
CA PRO A 100 12.69 -12.51 -17.79
C PRO A 100 11.65 -12.05 -18.81
N GLU A 101 12.08 -11.57 -19.98
CA GLU A 101 11.17 -11.05 -21.01
C GLU A 101 10.12 -12.08 -21.43
N THR A 102 10.53 -13.34 -21.62
CA THR A 102 9.61 -14.44 -21.95
C THR A 102 8.54 -14.68 -20.88
N LEU A 103 8.84 -14.40 -19.61
CA LEU A 103 7.86 -14.48 -18.53
C LEU A 103 6.96 -13.25 -18.53
N ARG A 104 7.49 -12.06 -18.82
CA ARG A 104 6.70 -10.84 -18.97
C ARG A 104 5.68 -10.97 -20.10
N GLU A 105 6.08 -11.51 -21.25
CA GLU A 105 5.17 -11.77 -22.38
C GLU A 105 4.02 -12.68 -21.98
N LYS A 106 4.30 -13.75 -21.22
CA LYS A 106 3.26 -14.65 -20.69
C LYS A 106 2.32 -13.97 -19.70
N LEU A 107 2.80 -13.00 -18.91
CA LEU A 107 2.03 -12.29 -17.90
C LEU A 107 1.29 -11.06 -18.45
N ALA A 108 1.72 -10.56 -19.61
CA ALA A 108 1.23 -9.30 -20.19
C ALA A 108 -0.27 -9.31 -20.47
N GLY A 109 -0.84 -10.46 -20.87
CA GLY A 109 -2.28 -10.63 -21.09
C GLY A 109 -3.09 -10.89 -19.83
N ASP A 110 -2.42 -11.23 -18.72
CA ASP A 110 -3.03 -11.62 -17.45
C ASP A 110 -2.92 -10.50 -16.42
N GLY A 111 -2.95 -9.24 -16.86
CA GLY A 111 -3.03 -8.06 -15.99
C GLY A 111 -1.70 -7.43 -15.59
N PHE A 112 -0.56 -8.01 -15.95
CA PHE A 112 0.74 -7.47 -15.53
C PHE A 112 1.01 -6.07 -16.07
N ASN A 113 0.67 -5.79 -17.32
CA ASN A 113 0.90 -4.47 -17.92
C ASN A 113 -0.02 -3.42 -17.29
N GLU A 114 -1.29 -3.73 -17.11
CA GLU A 114 -2.26 -2.82 -16.48
C GLU A 114 -1.86 -2.48 -15.05
N VAL A 115 -1.32 -3.44 -14.31
CA VAL A 115 -0.75 -3.20 -12.97
C VAL A 115 0.45 -2.25 -13.01
N LEU A 116 1.35 -2.42 -13.99
CA LEU A 116 2.52 -1.54 -14.13
C LEU A 116 2.11 -0.11 -14.54
N ASP A 117 1.16 0.00 -15.48
CA ASP A 117 0.60 1.28 -15.92
C ASP A 117 -0.08 1.99 -14.74
N PHE A 118 -0.87 1.27 -13.95
CA PHE A 118 -1.47 1.81 -12.73
C PHE A 118 -0.43 2.38 -11.76
N PHE A 119 0.66 1.66 -11.47
CA PHE A 119 1.70 2.19 -10.59
C PHE A 119 2.44 3.39 -11.17
N GLN A 120 2.61 3.44 -12.50
CA GLN A 120 3.15 4.61 -13.18
C GLN A 120 2.21 5.82 -13.06
N ASP A 121 0.90 5.62 -13.21
CA ASP A 121 -0.11 6.66 -13.06
C ASP A 121 -0.18 7.17 -11.62
N VAL A 122 -0.18 6.28 -10.63
CA VAL A 122 -0.10 6.65 -9.21
C VAL A 122 1.16 7.47 -8.91
N ASN A 123 2.32 7.02 -9.43
CA ASN A 123 3.57 7.72 -9.22
C ASN A 123 3.55 9.14 -9.81
N SER A 124 3.15 9.26 -11.08
CA SER A 124 3.10 10.55 -11.78
C SER A 124 2.03 11.50 -11.23
N THR A 125 0.93 10.96 -10.69
CA THR A 125 -0.21 11.77 -10.23
C THR A 125 -0.07 12.18 -8.76
N TYR A 126 0.34 11.27 -7.86
CA TYR A 126 0.19 11.48 -6.42
C TYR A 126 1.49 11.64 -5.65
N VAL A 127 2.58 10.97 -6.06
CA VAL A 127 3.78 10.85 -5.22
C VAL A 127 4.40 12.22 -4.92
N ALA A 128 4.54 13.10 -5.92
CA ALA A 128 5.10 14.43 -5.71
C ALA A 128 4.22 15.29 -4.78
N LYS A 129 2.89 15.22 -4.93
CA LYS A 129 1.94 15.99 -4.11
C LYS A 129 1.95 15.53 -2.66
N ILE A 130 1.89 14.21 -2.43
CA ILE A 130 1.97 13.63 -1.09
C ILE A 130 3.32 13.92 -0.46
N MET A 131 4.41 13.84 -1.24
CA MET A 131 5.74 14.20 -0.74
C MET A 131 5.81 15.66 -0.29
N SER A 132 5.17 16.60 -1.00
CA SER A 132 5.07 18.01 -0.57
C SER A 132 4.33 18.15 0.76
N ILE A 133 3.22 17.43 0.94
CA ILE A 133 2.50 17.40 2.23
C ILE A 133 3.42 16.85 3.33
N MET A 134 4.17 15.79 3.06
CA MET A 134 5.13 15.22 4.02
C MET A 134 6.27 16.20 4.36
N HIS A 135 6.75 17.02 3.42
CA HIS A 135 7.73 18.08 3.71
C HIS A 135 7.18 19.08 4.72
N GLU A 136 5.94 19.53 4.53
CA GLU A 136 5.29 20.49 5.42
C GLU A 136 5.06 19.90 6.81
N LEU A 137 4.58 18.66 6.89
CA LEU A 137 4.34 17.97 8.16
C LEU A 137 5.64 17.66 8.93
N ILE A 138 6.69 17.29 8.20
CA ILE A 138 7.99 16.99 8.80
C ILE A 138 8.73 18.29 9.15
N GLY A 139 8.45 19.39 8.45
CA GLY A 139 9.16 20.66 8.63
C GLY A 139 10.58 20.63 8.07
N ALA A 140 10.87 19.74 7.10
CA ALA A 140 12.20 19.60 6.50
C ALA A 140 12.13 19.33 4.99
N ASP A 141 13.21 19.68 4.29
CA ASP A 141 13.39 19.35 2.88
C ASP A 141 13.82 17.87 2.71
N LEU A 142 12.90 17.04 2.23
CA LEU A 142 13.12 15.61 2.00
C LEU A 142 13.63 15.31 0.59
N SER A 143 13.75 16.31 -0.29
CA SER A 143 14.23 16.15 -1.67
C SER A 143 15.60 15.46 -1.71
N GLN A 144 16.46 15.75 -0.73
CA GLN A 144 17.80 15.19 -0.65
C GLN A 144 17.81 13.71 -0.24
N VAL A 145 16.80 13.26 0.49
CA VAL A 145 16.66 11.87 0.95
C VAL A 145 15.98 11.01 -0.12
N HIS A 146 15.08 11.60 -0.91
CA HIS A 146 14.25 10.89 -1.90
C HIS A 146 14.71 11.04 -3.36
N LYS A 147 15.96 11.47 -3.61
CA LYS A 147 16.51 11.77 -4.95
C LYS A 147 16.27 10.69 -6.01
N THR A 148 16.28 9.42 -5.62
CA THR A 148 16.24 8.29 -6.55
C THR A 148 14.88 7.62 -6.67
N GLY A 149 13.87 8.05 -5.89
CA GLY A 149 12.53 7.48 -5.95
C GLY A 149 12.50 5.98 -5.66
N ASN A 150 12.93 5.56 -4.46
CA ASN A 150 12.89 4.14 -4.05
C ASN A 150 11.45 3.67 -3.77
N LEU A 151 10.74 3.31 -4.84
CA LEU A 151 9.36 2.86 -4.81
C LEU A 151 9.28 1.33 -4.70
N ASN A 152 8.37 0.87 -3.86
CA ASN A 152 7.97 -0.53 -3.79
C ASN A 152 6.45 -0.61 -3.94
N TYR A 153 6.01 -1.61 -4.68
CA TYR A 153 4.61 -1.86 -4.95
C TYR A 153 4.25 -3.22 -4.39
N ARG A 154 3.10 -3.31 -3.73
CA ARG A 154 2.63 -4.57 -3.15
C ARG A 154 1.20 -4.81 -3.59
N LEU A 155 0.97 -5.95 -4.20
CA LEU A 155 -0.35 -6.51 -4.41
C LEU A 155 -0.61 -7.52 -3.29
N CYS A 156 -1.81 -7.49 -2.72
CA CYS A 156 -2.27 -8.44 -1.72
C CYS A 156 -3.53 -9.11 -2.22
N ASP A 157 -3.62 -10.43 -2.07
CA ASP A 157 -4.84 -11.21 -2.27
C ASP A 157 -5.16 -11.95 -0.97
N TYR A 158 -6.17 -11.45 -0.25
CA TYR A 158 -6.70 -12.05 0.99
C TYR A 158 -7.66 -13.20 0.63
N ASN A 159 -7.11 -14.21 -0.02
CA ASN A 159 -7.87 -15.32 -0.56
C ASN A 159 -8.36 -16.26 0.55
N THR A 160 -9.59 -16.77 0.43
CA THR A 160 -10.15 -17.76 1.37
C THR A 160 -9.32 -19.03 1.46
N ASP A 161 -8.54 -19.37 0.42
CA ASP A 161 -7.61 -20.51 0.44
C ASP A 161 -6.51 -20.38 1.50
N THR A 162 -6.24 -19.15 1.95
CA THR A 162 -5.25 -18.85 2.99
C THR A 162 -5.86 -18.58 4.35
N ALA A 163 -7.19 -18.55 4.45
CA ALA A 163 -7.89 -18.15 5.66
C ALA A 163 -7.79 -19.25 6.74
N ASP A 164 -7.43 -18.85 7.96
CA ASP A 164 -7.56 -19.69 9.15
C ASP A 164 -8.97 -19.50 9.70
N PRO A 165 -9.78 -20.58 9.80
CA PRO A 165 -11.16 -20.48 10.30
C PRO A 165 -11.25 -20.05 11.78
N THR A 166 -10.12 -19.99 12.49
CA THR A 166 -10.03 -19.59 13.90
C THR A 166 -9.49 -18.17 14.10
N SER A 167 -9.12 -17.47 13.03
CA SER A 167 -8.59 -16.11 13.09
C SER A 167 -9.27 -15.22 12.06
N ASP A 168 -9.89 -14.15 12.55
CA ASP A 168 -10.45 -13.09 11.70
C ASP A 168 -9.36 -12.13 11.17
N ASN A 169 -8.10 -12.33 11.57
CA ASN A 169 -7.00 -11.47 11.17
C ASN A 169 -6.24 -12.00 9.95
N GLY A 170 -6.41 -11.33 8.80
CA GLY A 170 -5.68 -11.63 7.57
C GLY A 170 -4.20 -11.20 7.59
N CYS A 171 -3.87 -10.13 8.31
CA CYS A 171 -2.50 -9.60 8.39
C CYS A 171 -2.24 -8.98 9.76
N GLY A 172 -1.16 -9.42 10.41
CA GLY A 172 -0.81 -8.92 11.74
C GLY A 172 -0.61 -7.40 11.79
N ALA A 173 -0.98 -6.81 12.92
CA ALA A 173 -0.76 -5.39 13.22
C ALA A 173 0.72 -4.99 13.02
N HIS A 174 0.98 -4.02 12.15
CA HIS A 174 2.33 -3.58 11.82
C HIS A 174 2.39 -2.10 11.41
N THR A 175 3.61 -1.59 11.22
CA THR A 175 3.84 -0.31 10.55
C THR A 175 4.66 -0.54 9.29
N ASP A 176 4.41 0.28 8.28
CA ASP A 176 5.23 0.28 7.09
C ASP A 176 6.58 0.93 7.32
N TYR A 177 7.59 0.51 6.55
CA TYR A 177 8.96 0.98 6.73
C TYR A 177 9.25 2.32 6.05
N GLY A 178 8.52 2.65 4.96
CA GLY A 178 8.80 3.82 4.11
C GLY A 178 8.47 5.17 4.75
N THR A 179 8.53 6.24 3.96
CA THR A 179 8.09 7.57 4.42
C THR A 179 6.57 7.62 4.47
N PHE A 180 5.91 7.16 3.42
CA PHE A 180 4.47 6.97 3.40
C PHE A 180 4.10 5.78 2.52
N THR A 181 2.87 5.31 2.68
CA THR A 181 2.22 4.29 1.86
C THR A 181 0.90 4.84 1.34
N ILE A 182 0.55 4.53 0.10
CA ILE A 182 -0.79 4.76 -0.46
C ILE A 182 -1.48 3.41 -0.58
N ILE A 183 -2.63 3.24 0.05
CA ILE A 183 -3.40 1.99 0.03
C ILE A 183 -4.67 2.21 -0.76
N PHE A 184 -4.87 1.35 -1.77
CA PHE A 184 -6.11 1.21 -2.52
C PHE A 184 -6.78 -0.10 -2.10
N GLN A 185 -8.11 -0.09 -2.02
CA GLN A 185 -8.93 -1.24 -1.63
C GLN A 185 -10.01 -1.48 -2.70
N ASP A 186 -10.51 -2.71 -2.79
CA ASP A 186 -11.41 -3.17 -3.86
C ASP A 186 -12.91 -2.98 -3.57
N GLY A 187 -13.24 -2.33 -2.45
CA GLY A 187 -14.60 -2.22 -1.91
C GLY A 187 -14.85 -3.18 -0.74
N THR A 188 -14.02 -4.21 -0.56
CA THR A 188 -14.10 -5.15 0.57
C THR A 188 -13.46 -4.54 1.80
N SER A 189 -14.23 -4.39 2.88
CA SER A 189 -13.71 -3.92 4.17
C SER A 189 -12.79 -4.96 4.82
N GLY A 190 -11.78 -4.49 5.56
CA GLY A 190 -10.88 -5.35 6.33
C GLY A 190 -9.66 -4.62 6.88
N LEU A 191 -9.28 -3.50 6.28
CA LEU A 191 -8.23 -2.63 6.82
C LEU A 191 -8.72 -1.92 8.09
N GLU A 192 -7.91 -2.00 9.14
CA GLU A 192 -8.09 -1.21 10.37
C GLU A 192 -6.85 -0.37 10.62
N ILE A 193 -7.02 0.75 11.32
CA ILE A 193 -5.92 1.60 11.75
C ILE A 193 -6.02 1.80 13.26
N GLU A 194 -4.90 1.66 13.97
CA GLU A 194 -4.86 1.89 15.40
C GLU A 194 -5.01 3.39 15.72
N HIS A 195 -5.88 3.71 16.67
CA HIS A 195 -6.13 5.06 17.11
C HIS A 195 -4.88 5.68 17.76
N ALA A 196 -4.45 6.83 17.24
CA ALA A 196 -3.19 7.47 17.62
C ALA A 196 -3.06 7.78 19.13
N GLU A 197 -4.17 8.12 19.76
CA GLU A 197 -4.23 8.49 21.18
C GLU A 197 -4.70 7.36 22.10
N GLN A 198 -5.16 6.23 21.53
CA GLN A 198 -5.75 5.12 22.28
C GLN A 198 -5.20 3.78 21.75
N PRO A 199 -3.96 3.41 22.13
CA PRO A 199 -3.38 2.13 21.73
C PRO A 199 -4.30 0.95 22.05
N GLY A 200 -4.44 0.02 21.10
CA GLY A 200 -5.35 -1.11 21.16
C GLY A 200 -6.77 -0.84 20.64
N LEU A 201 -7.16 0.43 20.44
CA LEU A 201 -8.40 0.77 19.74
C LEU A 201 -8.15 0.77 18.22
N TRP A 202 -8.78 -0.16 17.52
CA TRP A 202 -8.70 -0.27 16.06
C TRP A 202 -9.93 0.37 15.41
N VAL A 203 -9.69 1.21 14.39
CA VAL A 203 -10.74 1.93 13.67
C VAL A 203 -10.80 1.39 12.24
N PRO A 204 -11.98 0.91 11.77
CA PRO A 204 -12.10 0.38 10.43
C PRO A 204 -11.98 1.49 9.38
N VAL A 205 -11.28 1.18 8.30
CA VAL A 205 -11.23 2.00 7.08
C VAL A 205 -12.30 1.44 6.12
N PRO A 206 -13.18 2.29 5.54
CA PRO A 206 -14.13 1.83 4.53
C PRO A 206 -13.41 1.14 3.36
N GLY A 207 -13.94 0.02 2.88
CA GLY A 207 -13.32 -0.78 1.82
C GLY A 207 -13.21 -0.07 0.47
N ASP A 208 -13.89 1.05 0.27
CA ASP A 208 -13.80 1.91 -0.92
C ASP A 208 -12.89 3.12 -0.73
N ALA A 209 -12.38 3.35 0.49
CA ALA A 209 -11.50 4.47 0.78
C ALA A 209 -10.07 4.22 0.27
N THR A 210 -9.45 5.28 -0.24
CA THR A 210 -8.00 5.33 -0.47
C THR A 210 -7.35 6.15 0.62
N VAL A 211 -6.32 5.57 1.26
CA VAL A 211 -5.65 6.18 2.41
C VAL A 211 -4.15 6.32 2.19
N VAL A 212 -3.57 7.35 2.78
CA VAL A 212 -2.14 7.59 2.88
C VAL A 212 -1.73 7.43 4.33
N LEU A 213 -0.76 6.56 4.61
CA LEU A 213 -0.26 6.28 5.95
C LEU A 213 1.21 6.72 6.06
N ALA A 214 1.60 7.37 7.16
CA ALA A 214 3.01 7.55 7.48
C ALA A 214 3.67 6.25 7.94
N GLY A 215 4.88 5.99 7.44
CA GLY A 215 5.71 4.85 7.84
C GLY A 215 6.88 5.25 8.74
N TRP A 216 7.75 4.28 9.04
CA TRP A 216 8.89 4.46 9.96
C TRP A 216 9.90 5.52 9.49
N CYS A 217 10.16 5.65 8.19
CA CYS A 217 11.05 6.73 7.73
C CYS A 217 10.50 8.11 8.06
N ALA A 218 9.18 8.32 8.05
CA ALA A 218 8.61 9.62 8.45
C ALA A 218 8.88 9.92 9.94
N VAL A 219 8.86 8.90 10.81
CA VAL A 219 9.22 9.08 12.22
C VAL A 219 10.67 9.54 12.36
N ILE A 220 11.59 8.89 11.63
CA ILE A 220 13.02 9.24 11.68
C ILE A 220 13.24 10.66 11.14
N LEU A 221 12.66 10.97 9.98
CA LEU A 221 12.84 12.25 9.29
C LEU A 221 12.21 13.42 10.06
N SER A 222 11.19 13.15 10.87
CA SER A 222 10.53 14.13 11.75
C SER A 222 11.08 14.18 13.16
N GLU A 223 12.17 13.46 13.46
CA GLU A 223 12.73 13.34 14.81
C GLU A 223 11.69 12.88 15.86
N GLY A 224 10.73 12.05 15.43
CA GLY A 224 9.66 11.52 16.28
C GLY A 224 8.38 12.36 16.35
N ASN A 225 8.31 13.50 15.66
CA ASN A 225 7.12 14.35 15.66
C ASN A 225 5.94 13.74 14.90
N ILE A 226 6.20 12.87 13.91
CA ILE A 226 5.19 12.06 13.23
C ILE A 226 5.27 10.62 13.74
N ARG A 227 4.12 10.00 14.02
CA ARG A 227 4.04 8.57 14.32
C ARG A 227 3.82 7.74 13.06
N ALA A 228 4.48 6.58 13.00
CA ALA A 228 4.18 5.57 11.99
C ALA A 228 2.81 4.97 12.32
N THR A 229 1.96 4.86 11.30
CA THR A 229 0.59 4.39 11.47
C THR A 229 0.55 2.88 11.58
N ARG A 230 0.06 2.38 12.73
CA ARG A 230 -0.22 0.96 12.90
C ARG A 230 -1.52 0.60 12.21
N HIS A 231 -1.48 -0.46 11.43
CA HIS A 231 -2.58 -1.00 10.64
C HIS A 231 -2.44 -2.51 10.51
#